data_AF-A0A1Y6BFK1-F1
#
_entry.id   AF-A0A1Y6BFK1-F1
#
_cell.length_a   1.000
_cell.length_b   1.000
_cell.length_c   1.000
_cell.angle_alpha   90.00
_cell.angle_beta   90.00
_cell.angle_gamma   90.00
#
_symmetry.space_group_name_H-M   'P 1'
#
loop_
_entity.id
_entity.type
_entity.pdbx_description
1 polymer ?
#
loop_
_entity_poly.entity_id
_entity_poly.type
_entity_poly.pdbx_seq_one_letter_code
_entity_poly.pdbx_strand_id
1 'polypeptide(L)'
;MESGLGRNRQSLDWRPGLGLLGRASQPTIRALSACFLPAGAVGTPLHRQVAHKVARKISLMPVFVAAPILVLTLLFELSARLRFGCAAGRLDGPRRAVLAGLWRRAPLGLLRDLVTVHERLTSFVYFEALRDVAEQGSPQP
;
A
#
# COMPACT_ATOMS: atom_id res chain seq x y z
N MET A 1 34.36 -3.21 -4.96
CA MET A 1 33.08 -3.89 -4.62
C MET A 1 31.99 -2.85 -4.72
N GLU A 2 31.61 -2.52 -5.95
CA GLU A 2 30.68 -1.44 -6.27
C GLU A 2 29.34 -2.02 -6.74
N SER A 3 28.26 -1.46 -6.21
CA SER A 3 27.12 -0.99 -7.00
C SER A 3 26.42 -2.00 -7.93
N GLY A 4 25.82 -3.04 -7.34
CA GLY A 4 24.87 -3.94 -8.02
C GLY A 4 23.41 -3.74 -7.62
N LEU A 5 23.07 -2.72 -6.84
CA LEU A 5 21.67 -2.32 -6.59
C LEU A 5 21.17 -1.56 -7.82
N GLY A 6 21.02 -2.30 -8.92
CA GLY A 6 20.17 -1.90 -10.02
C GLY A 6 18.83 -1.51 -9.43
N ARG A 7 18.61 -0.20 -9.29
CA ARG A 7 17.31 0.41 -9.07
C ARG A 7 16.49 -0.02 -10.27
N ASN A 8 15.86 -1.19 -10.15
CA ASN A 8 14.82 -1.65 -11.02
C ASN A 8 13.62 -0.72 -10.76
N ARG A 9 13.75 0.53 -11.22
CA ARG A 9 12.65 1.46 -11.49
C ARG A 9 11.92 0.86 -12.68
N GLN A 10 11.31 -0.30 -12.50
CA GLN A 10 10.10 -0.62 -13.23
C GLN A 10 9.10 0.39 -12.70
N SER A 11 9.08 1.55 -13.35
CA SER A 11 7.94 2.44 -13.30
C SER A 11 6.75 1.53 -13.53
N LEU A 12 5.89 1.39 -12.52
CA LEU A 12 4.56 0.85 -12.77
C LEU A 12 4.04 1.64 -13.96
N ASP A 13 3.87 0.97 -15.10
CA ASP A 13 3.28 1.54 -16.30
C ASP A 13 1.81 1.76 -16.00
N TRP A 14 1.57 2.83 -15.25
CA TRP A 14 0.25 3.34 -14.99
C TRP A 14 -0.36 3.67 -16.33
N ARG A 15 -1.56 3.15 -16.57
CA ARG A 15 -2.36 3.47 -17.75
C ARG A 15 -2.31 4.98 -18.00
N PRO A 16 -2.25 5.43 -19.26
CA PRO A 16 -2.03 6.85 -19.60
C PRO A 16 -3.00 7.82 -18.90
N GLY A 17 -4.21 7.39 -18.55
CA GLY A 17 -5.18 8.21 -17.79
C GLY A 17 -4.99 8.28 -16.26
N LEU A 18 -4.18 7.41 -15.65
CA LEU A 18 -3.97 7.35 -14.19
C LEU A 18 -2.53 7.65 -13.76
N GLY A 19 -1.65 8.04 -14.69
CA GLY A 19 -0.21 8.19 -14.44
C GLY A 19 0.14 9.10 -13.25
N LEU A 20 -0.52 10.24 -13.14
CA LEU A 20 -0.31 11.20 -12.04
C LEU A 20 -0.85 10.69 -10.71
N LEU A 21 -2.10 10.20 -10.70
CA LEU A 21 -2.75 9.64 -9.50
C LEU A 21 -1.99 8.43 -8.96
N GLY A 22 -1.55 7.54 -9.85
CA GLY A 22 -0.78 6.36 -9.51
C GLY A 22 0.58 6.69 -8.88
N ARG A 23 1.32 7.66 -9.43
CA ARG A 23 2.58 8.12 -8.83
C ARG A 23 2.37 8.82 -7.50
N ALA A 24 1.37 9.69 -7.40
CA ALA A 24 1.06 10.44 -6.19
C ALA A 24 0.59 9.54 -5.03
N SER A 25 -0.09 8.44 -5.36
CA SER A 25 -0.65 7.49 -4.39
C SER A 25 0.34 6.43 -3.92
N GLN A 26 1.42 6.12 -4.64
CA GLN A 26 2.43 5.14 -4.21
C GLN A 26 2.91 5.31 -2.75
N PRO A 27 3.32 6.50 -2.28
CA PRO A 27 3.73 6.68 -0.89
C PRO A 27 2.62 6.32 0.09
N THR A 28 1.37 6.63 -0.28
CA THR A 28 0.21 6.34 0.55
C THR A 28 -0.22 4.88 0.51
N ILE A 29 -0.13 4.20 -0.64
CA ILE A 29 -0.35 2.75 -0.74
C ILE A 29 0.63 2.04 0.19
N ARG A 30 1.91 2.45 0.17
CA ARG A 30 2.92 1.90 1.07
C ARG A 30 2.60 2.17 2.55
N ALA A 31 2.10 3.36 2.86
CA ALA A 31 1.67 3.73 4.21
C ALA A 31 0.48 2.88 4.67
N LEU A 32 -0.54 2.73 3.83
CA LEU A 32 -1.73 1.93 4.10
C LEU A 32 -1.38 0.46 4.28
N SER A 33 -0.54 -0.13 3.42
CA SER A 33 -0.07 -1.50 3.63
C SER A 33 0.64 -1.66 4.97
N ALA A 34 1.38 -0.64 5.43
CA ALA A 34 2.03 -0.66 6.74
C ALA A 34 1.05 -0.55 7.92
N CYS A 35 -0.20 -0.12 7.70
CA CYS A 35 -1.25 -0.11 8.73
C CYS A 35 -1.83 -1.51 8.97
N PHE A 36 -1.81 -2.38 7.95
CA PHE A 36 -2.46 -3.70 7.99
C PHE A 36 -1.47 -4.86 8.16
N LEU A 37 -0.18 -4.60 7.94
CA LEU A 37 0.87 -5.59 8.17
C LEU A 37 1.17 -5.73 9.67
N PRO A 38 1.58 -6.94 10.12
CA PRO A 38 2.06 -7.13 11.48
C PRO A 38 3.27 -6.22 11.75
N ALA A 39 3.41 -5.74 12.99
CA ALA A 39 4.42 -4.73 13.36
C ALA A 39 5.85 -5.13 12.96
N GLY A 40 6.20 -6.42 13.05
CA GLY A 40 7.50 -6.95 12.66
C GLY A 40 7.77 -7.00 11.15
N ALA A 41 6.73 -6.88 10.31
CA ALA A 41 6.90 -6.86 8.86
C ALA A 41 7.13 -5.45 8.31
N VAL A 42 6.78 -4.40 9.06
CA VAL A 42 6.89 -3.01 8.60
C VAL A 42 8.36 -2.60 8.43
N GLY A 43 8.71 -2.00 7.29
CA GLY A 43 10.09 -1.55 7.00
C GLY A 43 11.02 -2.63 6.45
N THR A 44 10.63 -3.90 6.52
CA THR A 44 11.36 -5.04 5.94
C THR A 44 11.31 -5.03 4.40
N PRO A 45 12.15 -5.82 3.71
CA PRO A 45 12.04 -6.05 2.28
C PRO A 45 10.66 -6.60 1.87
N LEU A 46 10.05 -7.44 2.73
CA LEU A 46 8.73 -8.01 2.53
C LEU A 46 7.66 -6.91 2.45
N HIS A 47 7.72 -5.89 3.31
CA HIS A 47 6.80 -4.74 3.23
C HIS A 47 6.89 -4.01 1.89
N ARG A 48 8.11 -3.80 1.37
CA ARG A 48 8.29 -3.15 0.05
C ARG A 48 7.70 -4.00 -1.07
N GLN A 49 7.92 -5.32 -1.03
CA GLN A 49 7.34 -6.25 -2.00
C GLN A 49 5.81 -6.23 -1.95
N VAL A 50 5.22 -6.28 -0.74
CA VAL A 50 3.76 -6.22 -0.55
C VAL A 50 3.20 -4.91 -1.09
N ALA A 51 3.76 -3.76 -0.71
CA ALA A 51 3.30 -2.46 -1.20
C ALA A 51 3.40 -2.36 -2.73
N HIS A 52 4.47 -2.89 -3.32
CA HIS A 52 4.65 -2.92 -4.77
C HIS A 52 3.62 -3.82 -5.47
N LYS A 53 3.40 -5.04 -4.95
CA LYS A 53 2.38 -5.96 -5.46
C LYS A 53 0.96 -5.41 -5.33
N VAL A 54 0.64 -4.74 -4.22
CA VAL A 54 -0.64 -4.04 -4.03
C VAL A 54 -0.82 -2.95 -5.07
N ALA A 55 0.18 -2.08 -5.25
CA ALA A 55 0.14 -1.03 -6.27
C ALA A 55 -0.05 -1.61 -7.68
N ARG A 56 0.60 -2.74 -7.97
CA ARG A 56 0.48 -3.45 -9.25
C ARG A 56 -0.91 -4.04 -9.45
N LYS A 57 -1.52 -4.63 -8.41
CA LYS A 57 -2.91 -5.13 -8.50
C LYS A 57 -3.88 -3.97 -8.78
N ILE A 58 -3.70 -2.82 -8.12
CA ILE A 58 -4.52 -1.63 -8.38
C ILE A 58 -4.34 -1.12 -9.82
N SER A 59 -3.11 -1.10 -10.35
CA SER A 59 -2.87 -0.66 -11.73
C SER A 59 -3.47 -1.58 -12.80
N LEU A 60 -3.68 -2.86 -12.47
CA LEU A 60 -4.33 -3.84 -13.34
C LEU A 60 -5.87 -3.77 -13.30
N MET A 61 -6.45 -3.06 -12.33
CA MET A 61 -7.90 -2.91 -12.23
C MET A 61 -8.47 -2.04 -13.36
N PRO A 62 -9.75 -2.23 -13.73
CA PRO A 62 -10.44 -1.29 -14.61
C PRO A 62 -10.38 0.14 -14.07
N VAL A 63 -10.26 1.13 -14.97
CA VAL A 63 -10.04 2.55 -14.59
C VAL A 63 -11.13 3.08 -13.66
N PHE A 64 -12.39 2.70 -13.89
CA PHE A 64 -13.52 3.11 -13.05
C PHE A 64 -13.47 2.56 -11.62
N VAL A 65 -12.69 1.50 -11.38
CA VAL A 65 -12.41 0.95 -10.03
C VAL A 65 -11.14 1.56 -9.46
N ALA A 66 -10.08 1.66 -10.27
CA ALA A 66 -8.79 2.17 -9.82
C ALA A 66 -8.87 3.66 -9.44
N ALA A 67 -9.52 4.49 -10.24
CA ALA A 67 -9.64 5.93 -9.99
C ALA A 67 -10.21 6.29 -8.61
N PRO A 68 -11.40 5.78 -8.19
CA PRO A 68 -11.94 6.10 -6.87
C PRO A 68 -11.05 5.56 -5.74
N ILE A 69 -10.44 4.37 -5.90
CA ILE A 69 -9.49 3.84 -4.92
C ILE A 69 -8.32 4.81 -4.75
N LEU A 70 -7.71 5.28 -5.84
CA LEU A 70 -6.58 6.21 -5.78
C LEU A 70 -6.96 7.57 -5.17
N VAL A 71 -8.13 8.11 -5.52
CA VAL A 71 -8.64 9.37 -4.94
C VAL A 71 -8.84 9.22 -3.43
N LEU A 72 -9.51 8.15 -3.01
CA LEU A 72 -9.75 7.86 -1.59
C LEU A 72 -8.44 7.61 -0.84
N THR A 73 -7.46 6.95 -1.47
CA THR A 73 -6.10 6.81 -0.94
C THR A 73 -5.45 8.19 -0.75
N LEU A 74 -5.55 9.12 -1.68
CA LEU A 74 -5.01 10.48 -1.51
C LEU A 74 -5.72 11.25 -0.40
N LEU A 75 -7.04 11.09 -0.27
CA LEU A 75 -7.79 11.66 0.85
C LEU A 75 -7.34 11.10 2.21
N PHE A 76 -6.96 9.82 2.27
CA PHE A 76 -6.36 9.22 3.47
C PHE A 76 -5.04 9.91 3.85
N GLU A 77 -4.16 10.12 2.88
CA GLU A 77 -2.91 10.87 3.08
C GLU A 77 -3.18 12.31 3.54
N LEU A 78 -4.14 12.99 2.92
CA LEU A 78 -4.52 14.35 3.30
C LEU A 78 -5.04 14.39 4.75
N SER A 79 -5.88 13.43 5.14
CA SER A 79 -6.40 13.35 6.51
C SER A 79 -5.28 13.10 7.54
N ALA A 80 -4.23 12.35 7.17
CA ALA A 80 -3.04 12.18 8.01
C ALA A 80 -2.32 13.52 8.22
N ARG A 81 -2.09 14.28 7.14
CA ARG A 81 -1.41 15.58 7.20
C ARG A 81 -2.20 16.60 8.00
N LEU A 82 -3.51 16.68 7.79
CA LEU A 82 -4.37 17.61 8.51
C LEU A 82 -4.43 17.31 10.01
N ARG A 83 -4.43 16.02 10.39
CA ARG A 83 -4.57 15.62 11.80
C ARG A 83 -3.25 15.57 12.56
N PHE A 84 -2.18 15.10 11.93
CA PHE A 84 -0.91 14.81 12.60
C PHE A 84 0.26 15.69 12.10
N GLY A 85 0.03 16.54 11.10
CA GLY A 85 1.07 17.40 10.52
C GLY A 85 2.09 16.67 9.65
N CYS A 86 1.90 15.37 9.38
CA CYS A 86 2.85 14.58 8.60
C CYS A 86 2.17 13.55 7.69
N ALA A 87 2.93 13.05 6.71
CA ALA A 87 2.48 12.02 5.78
C ALA A 87 2.12 10.72 6.50
N ALA A 88 1.12 9.97 6.01
CA ALA A 88 0.66 8.74 6.64
C ALA A 88 1.79 7.70 6.77
N GLY A 89 2.70 7.68 5.80
CA GLY A 89 3.87 6.79 5.81
C GLY A 89 4.87 7.07 6.93
N ARG A 90 4.85 8.29 7.49
CA ARG A 90 5.73 8.71 8.60
C ARG A 90 5.09 8.55 9.99
N LEU A 91 3.82 8.15 10.05
CA LEU A 91 3.15 7.89 11.32
C LEU A 91 3.70 6.61 11.96
N ASP A 92 3.80 6.59 13.29
CA ASP A 92 4.11 5.38 14.06
C ASP A 92 2.90 4.46 14.16
N GLY A 93 3.12 3.19 14.54
CA GLY A 93 2.08 2.15 14.64
C GLY A 93 0.79 2.60 15.34
N PRO A 94 0.85 3.19 16.55
CA PRO A 94 -0.35 3.65 17.26
C PRO A 94 -1.10 4.75 16.50
N ARG A 95 -0.39 5.72 15.91
CA ARG A 95 -1.02 6.82 15.16
C ARG A 95 -1.66 6.34 13.87
N ARG A 96 -1.03 5.37 13.20
CA ARG A 96 -1.60 4.69 12.03
C ARG A 96 -2.89 3.96 12.38
N ALA A 97 -2.92 3.24 13.50
CA ALA A 97 -4.11 2.53 13.98
C ALA A 97 -5.26 3.50 14.28
N VAL A 98 -4.97 4.65 14.90
CA VAL A 98 -5.97 5.71 15.12
C VAL A 98 -6.52 6.23 13.80
N LEU A 99 -5.65 6.53 12.83
CA LEU A 99 -6.07 7.04 11.53
C LEU A 99 -6.94 6.02 10.76
N ALA A 100 -6.52 4.76 10.71
CA ALA A 100 -7.30 3.68 10.11
C ALA A 100 -8.64 3.48 10.84
N GLY A 101 -8.65 3.57 12.17
CA GLY A 101 -9.84 3.48 13.00
C GLY A 101 -10.86 4.60 12.73
N LEU A 102 -10.38 5.84 12.50
CA LEU A 102 -11.24 6.96 12.14
C LEU A 102 -11.96 6.71 10.81
N TRP A 103 -11.21 6.24 9.80
CA TRP A 103 -11.79 5.92 8.49
C TRP A 103 -12.74 4.73 8.54
N ARG A 104 -12.43 3.71 9.36
CA ARG A 104 -13.29 2.55 9.58
C ARG A 104 -14.61 2.91 10.27
N ARG A 105 -14.61 3.94 11.11
CA ARG A 105 -15.79 4.46 11.84
C ARG A 105 -16.47 5.62 11.14
N ALA A 106 -15.99 6.06 9.98
CA ALA A 106 -16.57 7.19 9.28
C ALA A 106 -18.01 6.87 8.82
N PRO A 107 -18.94 7.84 8.87
CA PRO A 107 -20.34 7.62 8.48
C PRO A 107 -20.51 7.39 6.97
N LEU A 108 -19.49 7.73 6.17
CA LEU A 108 -19.47 7.52 4.73
C LEU A 108 -19.02 6.09 4.42
N GLY A 109 -19.92 5.27 3.89
CA GLY A 109 -19.66 3.86 3.55
C GLY A 109 -18.41 3.66 2.69
N LEU A 110 -18.17 4.56 1.73
CA LEU A 110 -17.00 4.50 0.84
C LEU A 110 -15.64 4.56 1.58
N LEU A 111 -15.55 5.29 2.69
CA LEU A 111 -14.31 5.40 3.46
C LEU A 111 -14.02 4.10 4.21
N ARG A 112 -15.07 3.50 4.79
CA ARG A 112 -14.99 2.19 5.44
C ARG A 112 -14.67 1.08 4.44
N ASP A 113 -15.28 1.15 3.26
CA ASP A 113 -15.06 0.17 2.20
C ASP A 113 -13.64 0.29 1.64
N LEU A 114 -13.08 1.49 1.51
CA LEU A 114 -11.67 1.66 1.14
C LEU A 114 -10.74 0.94 2.12
N VAL A 115 -10.94 1.16 3.43
CA VAL A 115 -10.12 0.52 4.47
C VAL A 115 -10.25 -0.99 4.37
N THR A 116 -11.47 -1.50 4.22
CA THR A 116 -11.74 -2.93 4.08
C THR A 116 -11.09 -3.52 2.83
N VAL A 117 -11.18 -2.82 1.69
CA VAL A 117 -10.56 -3.24 0.43
C VAL A 117 -9.04 -3.26 0.55
N HIS A 118 -8.42 -2.21 1.11
CA HIS A 118 -6.98 -2.16 1.29
C HIS A 118 -6.48 -3.21 2.29
N GLU A 119 -7.22 -3.45 3.37
CA GLU A 119 -6.92 -4.48 4.35
C GLU A 119 -6.95 -5.87 3.70
N ARG A 120 -8.05 -6.23 3.00
CA ARG A 120 -8.17 -7.51 2.31
C ARG A 120 -7.11 -7.68 1.22
N LEU A 121 -6.88 -6.64 0.42
CA LEU A 121 -5.88 -6.66 -0.66
C LEU A 121 -4.47 -6.81 -0.10
N THR A 122 -4.14 -6.09 0.98
CA THR A 122 -2.83 -6.17 1.64
C THR A 122 -2.62 -7.56 2.25
N SER A 123 -3.62 -8.12 2.93
CA SER A 123 -3.55 -9.47 3.51
C SER A 123 -3.36 -10.53 2.43
N PHE A 124 -4.14 -10.48 1.35
CA PHE A 124 -4.00 -11.39 0.22
C PHE A 124 -2.57 -11.35 -0.36
N VAL A 125 -2.08 -10.13 -0.62
CA VAL A 125 -0.74 -9.93 -1.17
C VAL A 125 0.36 -10.33 -0.19
N TYR A 126 0.15 -10.15 1.11
CA TYR A 126 1.08 -10.55 2.16
C TYR A 126 1.27 -12.07 2.20
N PHE A 127 0.19 -12.84 2.17
CA PHE A 127 0.26 -14.30 2.11
C PHE A 127 0.89 -14.79 0.79
N GLU A 128 0.59 -14.13 -0.32
CA GLU A 128 1.24 -14.40 -1.61
C GLU A 128 2.76 -14.17 -1.51
N ALA A 129 3.19 -13.05 -0.93
CA ALA A 129 4.61 -12.74 -0.76
C ALA A 129 5.32 -13.68 0.24
N LEU A 130 4.66 -14.09 1.32
CA LEU A 130 5.20 -15.08 2.26
C LEU A 130 5.42 -16.44 1.59
N ARG A 131 4.46 -16.87 0.74
CA ARG A 131 4.59 -18.12 -0.01
C ARG A 131 5.79 -18.09 -0.96
N ASP A 132 5.96 -17.00 -1.70
CA ASP A 132 7.09 -16.84 -2.62
C ASP A 132 8.45 -16.92 -1.89
N VAL A 133 8.54 -16.34 -0.68
CA VAL A 133 9.75 -16.42 0.15
C VAL A 133 10.01 -17.84 0.64
N ALA A 134 8.96 -18.58 1.01
CA ALA A 134 9.08 -19.98 1.43
C ALA A 134 9.56 -20.89 0.28
N GLU A 135 9.02 -20.70 -0.92
CA GLU A 135 9.41 -21.46 -2.13
C GLU A 135 10.86 -21.17 -2.55
N GLN A 136 11.33 -19.92 -2.38
CA GLN A 136 12.73 -19.56 -2.65
C GLN A 136 13.72 -20.07 -1.58
N GLY A 137 13.24 -20.37 -0.38
CA GLY A 137 14.03 -20.89 0.74
C GLY A 137 14.16 -22.41 0.77
N SER A 138 13.39 -23.14 -0.03
CA SER A 138 13.53 -24.60 -0.17
C SER A 138 14.70 -24.93 -1.11
N PRO A 139 15.81 -25.53 -0.62
CA PRO A 139 16.80 -26.10 -1.51
C PRO A 139 16.11 -27.16 -2.38
N GLN A 140 16.23 -27.03 -3.70
CA GLN A 140 15.80 -28.10 -4.60
C GLN A 140 16.57 -29.38 -4.24
N PRO A 141 15.88 -30.52 -4.08
CA PRO A 141 16.53 -31.81 -3.88
C PRO A 141 17.31 -32.27 -5.12
#